data_AF-A0A1Q7DU72-F1
#
_entry.id   AF-A0A1Q7DU72-F1
#
_cell.length_a   1.000
_cell.length_b   1.000
_cell.length_c   1.000
_cell.angle_alpha   90.00
_cell.angle_beta   90.00
_cell.angle_gamma   90.00
#
_symmetry.space_group_name_H-M   'P 1'
#
loop_
_entity.id
_entity.type
_entity.pdbx_description
1 polymer ?
#
loop_
_entity_poly.entity_id
_entity_poly.type
_entity_poly.pdbx_seq_one_letter_code
_entity_poly.pdbx_strand_id
1 'polypeptide(L)'
;MIRITAGIPCFAVAVGVLLVLPPEPRRLAFQTAFAGVSNDGQSCVWEGSLSGSTRGSVRVELRQVESAAEAASPVWHVVTRWSVVDPSGARSFDAELEGMVDWKAGTIRLGGTMADGWLKGSWVEADGRLSNGDLAGSFAITPAVARR
;
A
#
# COMPACT_ATOMS: atom_id res chain seq x y z
N MET A 1 -4.23 -67.27 39.39
CA MET A 1 -5.00 -66.21 38.71
C MET A 1 -4.40 -64.86 39.10
N ILE A 2 -3.64 -64.23 38.22
CA ILE A 2 -3.02 -62.91 38.46
C ILE A 2 -3.37 -62.06 37.23
N ARG A 3 -4.17 -61.00 37.45
CA ARG A 3 -4.55 -60.01 36.42
C ARG A 3 -3.43 -58.98 36.31
N ILE A 4 -2.89 -58.80 35.10
CA ILE A 4 -1.92 -57.76 34.77
C ILE A 4 -2.72 -56.54 34.30
N THR A 5 -2.55 -55.42 35.01
CA THR A 5 -3.01 -54.09 34.61
C THR A 5 -1.82 -53.16 34.71
N ALA A 6 -1.34 -52.64 33.58
CA ALA A 6 -0.45 -51.49 33.55
C ALA A 6 -0.61 -50.82 32.18
N GLY A 7 -1.39 -49.74 32.15
CA GLY A 7 -1.53 -48.86 31.01
C GLY A 7 -0.26 -48.03 30.84
N ILE A 8 0.21 -47.95 29.60
CA ILE A 8 1.36 -47.16 29.15
C ILE A 8 0.90 -45.68 29.12
N PRO A 9 1.51 -44.75 29.87
CA PRO A 9 1.18 -43.35 29.73
C PRO A 9 1.82 -42.78 28.46
N CYS A 10 0.94 -42.23 27.64
CA CYS A 10 1.20 -41.44 26.46
C CYS A 10 2.02 -40.18 26.82
N PHE A 11 3.21 -40.03 26.23
CA PHE A 11 3.89 -38.73 26.14
C PHE A 11 4.01 -38.36 24.66
N ALA A 12 2.96 -37.73 24.14
CA ALA A 12 3.05 -36.98 22.90
C ALA A 12 3.75 -35.65 23.19
N VAL A 13 5.02 -35.53 22.79
CA VAL A 13 5.75 -34.26 22.77
C VAL A 13 5.24 -33.46 21.58
N ALA A 14 4.28 -32.56 21.81
CA ALA A 14 3.87 -31.58 20.82
C ALA A 14 4.92 -30.47 20.77
N VAL A 15 5.81 -30.53 19.77
CA VAL A 15 6.66 -29.40 19.39
C VAL A 15 5.74 -28.36 18.75
N GLY A 16 5.32 -27.37 19.54
CA GLY A 16 4.57 -26.22 19.06
C GLY A 16 5.46 -25.34 18.19
N VAL A 17 5.41 -25.54 16.88
CA VAL A 17 5.83 -24.50 15.92
C VAL A 17 4.81 -23.39 16.06
N LEU A 18 5.19 -22.29 16.71
CA LEU A 18 4.40 -21.07 16.73
C LEU A 18 4.39 -20.53 15.30
N LEU A 19 3.36 -20.87 14.52
CA LEU A 19 3.10 -20.24 13.23
C LEU A 19 2.79 -18.76 13.52
N VAL A 20 3.82 -17.90 13.41
CA VAL A 20 3.62 -16.46 13.38
C VAL A 20 2.93 -16.17 12.05
N LEU A 21 1.60 -16.09 12.07
CA LEU A 21 0.84 -15.60 10.94
C LEU A 21 1.31 -14.17 10.64
N PRO A 22 1.68 -13.85 9.38
CA PRO A 22 2.04 -12.49 9.04
C PRO A 22 0.87 -11.56 9.40
N PRO A 23 1.13 -10.38 9.97
CA PRO A 23 0.07 -9.43 10.28
C PRO A 23 -0.74 -9.14 9.01
N GLU A 24 -2.07 -9.20 9.11
CA GLU A 24 -2.92 -8.86 7.96
C GLU A 24 -2.58 -7.45 7.46
N PRO A 25 -2.43 -7.26 6.14
CA PRO A 25 -2.13 -5.94 5.58
C PRO A 25 -3.20 -4.94 5.99
N ARG A 26 -2.77 -3.79 6.50
CA ARG A 26 -3.71 -2.70 6.81
C ARG A 26 -4.17 -2.08 5.51
N ARG A 27 -5.48 -2.04 5.29
CA ARG A 27 -6.07 -1.48 4.07
C ARG A 27 -6.65 -0.10 4.28
N LEU A 28 -6.32 0.84 3.40
CA LEU A 28 -6.88 2.18 3.35
C LEU A 28 -7.42 2.43 1.95
N ALA A 29 -8.67 2.86 1.82
CA ALA A 29 -9.25 3.23 0.54
C ALA A 29 -9.12 4.75 0.32
N PHE A 30 -9.04 5.17 -0.94
CA PHE A 30 -8.96 6.58 -1.30
C PHE A 30 -9.77 6.89 -2.55
N GLN A 31 -10.18 8.15 -2.67
CA GLN A 31 -10.81 8.72 -3.84
C GLN A 31 -10.21 10.09 -4.09
N THR A 32 -9.75 10.34 -5.32
CA THR A 32 -9.08 11.58 -5.69
C THR A 32 -9.55 12.08 -7.05
N ALA A 33 -9.55 13.39 -7.22
CA ALA A 33 -9.83 14.05 -8.48
C ALA A 33 -8.54 14.61 -9.08
N PHE A 34 -8.46 14.66 -10.41
CA PHE A 34 -7.32 15.29 -11.08
C PHE A 34 -7.30 16.80 -10.75
N ALA A 35 -6.20 17.26 -10.16
CA ALA A 35 -6.01 18.63 -9.71
C ALA A 35 -5.15 19.46 -10.67
N GLY A 36 -4.51 18.83 -11.66
CA GLY A 36 -3.72 19.51 -12.68
C GLY A 36 -2.31 18.94 -12.80
N VAL A 37 -1.40 19.77 -13.32
CA VAL A 37 0.03 19.46 -13.44
C VAL A 37 0.79 20.35 -12.45
N SER A 38 1.78 19.77 -11.79
CA SER A 38 2.72 20.46 -10.90
C SER A 38 3.42 21.64 -11.59
N ASN A 39 3.94 22.58 -10.79
CA ASN A 39 4.53 23.83 -11.30
C ASN A 39 5.75 23.62 -12.20
N ASP A 40 6.47 22.51 -12.06
CA ASP A 40 7.60 22.15 -12.92
C ASP A 40 7.16 21.53 -14.27
N GLY A 41 5.86 21.30 -14.44
CA GLY A 41 5.27 20.69 -15.63
C GLY A 41 5.57 19.19 -15.77
N GLN A 42 6.19 18.54 -14.78
CA GLN A 42 6.69 17.17 -14.89
C GLN A 42 5.77 16.12 -14.24
N SER A 43 4.95 16.54 -13.28
CA SER A 43 4.11 15.61 -12.52
C SER A 43 2.62 15.93 -12.62
N CYS A 44 1.80 14.91 -12.91
CA CYS A 44 0.36 14.98 -12.77
C CYS A 44 -0.04 14.91 -11.29
N VAL A 45 -1.04 15.69 -10.89
CA VAL A 45 -1.43 15.85 -9.49
C VAL A 45 -2.89 15.44 -9.30
N TRP A 46 -3.15 14.67 -8.24
CA TRP A 46 -4.49 14.37 -7.76
C TRP A 46 -4.63 14.75 -6.29
N GLU A 47 -5.83 15.17 -5.92
CA GLU A 47 -6.18 15.49 -4.54
C GLU A 47 -7.53 14.90 -4.18
N GLY A 48 -7.69 14.50 -2.92
CA GLY A 48 -8.95 13.99 -2.44
C GLY A 48 -8.87 13.53 -1.00
N SER A 49 -9.61 12.46 -0.69
CA SER A 49 -9.76 11.97 0.67
C SER A 49 -9.59 10.46 0.79
N LEU A 50 -9.22 10.04 2.00
CA LEU A 50 -9.37 8.67 2.40
C LEU A 50 -10.86 8.35 2.57
N SER A 51 -11.28 7.19 2.08
CA SER A 51 -12.64 6.68 2.22
C SER A 51 -12.71 5.58 3.28
N GLY A 52 -13.88 5.45 3.92
CA GLY A 52 -14.11 4.47 4.99
C GLY A 52 -13.88 5.04 6.40
N SER A 53 -13.33 4.23 7.30
CA SER A 53 -13.19 4.55 8.73
C SER A 53 -12.02 5.49 9.07
N THR A 54 -11.10 5.69 8.13
CA THR A 54 -10.02 6.67 8.27
C THR A 54 -10.43 7.94 7.56
N ARG A 55 -10.46 9.06 8.28
CA ARG A 55 -10.69 10.40 7.71
C ARG A 55 -9.35 11.03 7.42
N GLY A 56 -9.23 11.72 6.29
CA GLY A 56 -8.01 12.44 5.94
C GLY A 56 -8.02 12.88 4.49
N SER A 57 -7.08 13.77 4.16
CA SER A 57 -6.80 14.14 2.78
C SER A 57 -5.67 13.28 2.22
N VAL A 58 -5.68 13.11 0.91
CA VAL A 58 -4.61 12.47 0.15
C VAL A 58 -4.24 13.36 -1.03
N ARG A 59 -2.94 13.48 -1.29
CA ARG A 59 -2.37 14.10 -2.48
C ARG A 59 -1.42 13.12 -3.15
N VAL A 60 -1.52 13.03 -4.47
CA VAL A 60 -0.71 12.15 -5.32
C VAL A 60 -0.01 12.99 -6.36
N GLU A 61 1.31 12.87 -6.46
CA GLU A 61 2.11 13.45 -7.53
C GLU A 61 2.74 12.30 -8.32
N LEU A 62 2.41 12.17 -9.60
CA LEU A 62 2.89 11.11 -10.49
C LEU A 62 3.77 11.70 -11.57
N ARG A 63 4.98 11.16 -11.70
CA ARG A 63 5.92 11.49 -12.75
C ARG A 63 6.26 10.25 -13.57
N GLN A 64 6.23 10.38 -14.89
CA GLN A 64 6.73 9.35 -15.78
C GLN A 64 8.25 9.23 -15.66
N VAL A 65 8.76 8.00 -15.60
CA VAL A 65 10.21 7.74 -15.50
C VAL A 65 10.87 7.94 -16.85
N GLU A 66 10.24 7.45 -17.91
CA GLU A 66 10.68 7.63 -19.29
C GLU A 66 10.45 9.05 -19.82
N SER A 67 11.04 9.35 -20.97
CA SER A 67 10.90 10.66 -21.60
C SER A 67 9.47 10.91 -22.09
N ALA A 68 9.09 12.18 -22.22
CA ALA A 68 7.79 12.56 -22.77
C ALA A 68 7.56 12.03 -24.21
N ALA A 69 8.62 11.75 -24.97
CA ALA A 69 8.50 11.14 -26.29
C ALA A 69 7.94 9.70 -26.23
N GLU A 70 8.14 9.01 -25.09
CA GLU A 70 7.67 7.66 -24.83
C GLU A 70 6.27 7.64 -24.20
N ALA A 71 5.70 8.81 -23.87
CA ALA A 71 4.34 8.99 -23.37
C ALA A 71 3.25 8.51 -24.37
N ALA A 72 3.62 8.29 -25.63
CA ALA A 72 2.74 7.67 -26.62
C ALA A 72 2.41 6.20 -26.29
N SER A 73 3.19 5.54 -25.44
CA SER A 73 2.87 4.22 -24.89
C SER A 73 1.62 4.31 -24.00
N PRO A 74 0.65 3.38 -24.11
CA PRO A 74 -0.49 3.36 -23.19
C PRO A 74 -0.12 2.89 -21.78
N VAL A 75 1.07 2.31 -21.60
CA VAL A 75 1.56 1.81 -20.32
C VAL A 75 2.82 2.59 -19.97
N TRP A 76 2.77 3.32 -18.85
CA TRP A 76 3.88 4.13 -18.35
C TRP A 76 4.46 3.50 -17.11
N HIS A 77 5.78 3.54 -17.00
CA HIS A 77 6.46 3.33 -15.74
C HIS A 77 6.59 4.69 -15.03
N VAL A 78 6.21 4.70 -13.75
CA VAL A 78 6.03 5.94 -13.00
C VAL A 78 6.65 5.85 -11.62
N VAL A 79 7.07 7.02 -11.13
CA VAL A 79 7.36 7.26 -9.72
C VAL A 79 6.34 8.23 -9.18
N THR A 80 5.87 7.95 -7.97
CA THR A 80 4.79 8.70 -7.33
C THR A 80 5.15 9.08 -5.91
N ARG A 81 4.80 10.30 -5.54
CA ARG A 81 4.81 10.76 -4.15
C ARG A 81 3.38 10.85 -3.63
N TRP A 82 3.14 10.18 -2.52
CA TRP A 82 1.85 10.18 -1.84
C TRP A 82 2.00 10.89 -0.51
N SER A 83 1.10 11.83 -0.23
CA SER A 83 0.99 12.49 1.06
C SER A 83 -0.41 12.27 1.61
N VAL A 84 -0.49 11.65 2.78
CA VAL A 84 -1.73 11.36 3.49
C VAL A 84 -1.72 12.15 4.79
N VAL A 85 -2.76 12.95 5.01
CA VAL A 85 -2.91 13.77 6.22
C VAL A 85 -4.18 13.35 6.96
N ASP A 86 -3.99 12.71 8.11
CA ASP A 86 -5.03 12.45 9.09
C ASP A 86 -5.23 13.70 9.98
N PRO A 87 -6.47 14.17 10.24
CA PRO A 87 -6.73 15.33 11.10
C PRO A 87 -6.14 15.23 12.51
N SER A 88 -6.01 14.01 13.05
CA SER A 88 -5.37 13.73 14.34
C SER A 88 -3.85 13.61 14.25
N GLY A 89 -3.29 13.54 13.04
CA GLY A 89 -1.88 13.26 12.78
C GLY A 89 -1.47 11.80 12.95
N ALA A 90 -2.28 10.96 13.60
CA ALA A 90 -1.87 9.63 14.03
C ALA A 90 -1.62 8.64 12.88
N ARG A 91 -2.23 8.87 11.72
CA ARG A 91 -2.11 8.04 10.51
C ARG A 91 -1.63 8.82 9.30
N SER A 92 -1.01 9.98 9.53
CA SER A 92 -0.40 10.76 8.46
C SER A 92 0.91 10.12 8.02
N PHE A 93 1.15 10.08 6.71
CA PHE A 93 2.38 9.52 6.16
C PHE A 93 2.71 10.10 4.79
N ASP A 94 3.99 10.04 4.44
CA ASP A 94 4.48 10.24 3.09
C ASP A 94 5.06 8.92 2.57
N ALA A 95 4.75 8.57 1.32
CA ALA A 95 5.25 7.37 0.67
C ALA A 95 5.77 7.68 -0.74
N GLU A 96 6.83 6.99 -1.11
CA GLU A 96 7.39 7.00 -2.46
C GLU A 96 7.14 5.63 -3.07
N LEU A 97 6.32 5.59 -4.12
CA LEU A 97 5.92 4.36 -4.79
C LEU A 97 6.33 4.40 -6.26
N GLU A 98 6.75 3.27 -6.79
CA GLU A 98 7.14 3.08 -8.18
C GLU A 98 6.31 1.94 -8.78
N GLY A 99 6.04 2.00 -10.09
CA GLY A 99 5.34 0.92 -10.77
C GLY A 99 4.70 1.35 -12.07
N MET A 100 3.61 0.68 -12.44
CA MET A 100 3.04 0.80 -13.77
C MET A 100 1.64 1.43 -13.74
N VAL A 101 1.39 2.29 -14.73
CA VAL A 101 0.07 2.82 -15.04
C VAL A 101 -0.30 2.42 -16.45
N ASP A 102 -1.39 1.67 -16.60
CA ASP A 102 -2.01 1.38 -17.88
C ASP A 102 -3.15 2.36 -18.09
N TRP A 103 -2.92 3.38 -18.91
CA TRP A 103 -3.89 4.42 -19.24
C TRP A 103 -5.05 3.90 -20.11
N LYS A 104 -4.81 2.83 -20.88
CA LYS A 104 -5.83 2.22 -21.72
C LYS A 104 -6.79 1.35 -20.91
N ALA A 105 -6.25 0.54 -19.99
CA ALA A 105 -7.05 -0.25 -19.06
C ALA A 105 -7.61 0.60 -17.90
N GLY A 106 -7.00 1.76 -17.65
CA GLY A 106 -7.30 2.64 -16.52
C GLY A 106 -6.91 1.99 -15.20
N THR A 107 -5.77 1.32 -15.11
CA THR A 107 -5.34 0.61 -13.89
C THR A 107 -3.96 1.08 -13.45
N ILE A 108 -3.78 1.21 -12.13
CA ILE A 108 -2.48 1.49 -11.53
C ILE A 108 -2.06 0.34 -10.62
N ARG A 109 -0.76 0.04 -10.61
CA ARG A 109 -0.14 -0.88 -9.65
C ARG A 109 1.22 -0.32 -9.25
N LEU A 110 1.31 0.13 -8.01
CA LEU A 110 2.49 0.79 -7.47
C LEU A 110 2.92 0.10 -6.18
N GLY A 111 4.22 0.02 -5.95
CA GLY A 111 4.80 -0.54 -4.74
C GLY A 111 5.97 0.32 -4.27
N GLY A 112 6.17 0.39 -2.96
CA GLY A 112 7.27 1.14 -2.42
C GLY A 112 7.27 1.18 -0.91
N THR A 113 8.02 2.15 -0.39
CA THR A 113 8.21 2.27 1.06
C THR A 113 7.57 3.54 1.56
N MET A 114 7.06 3.46 2.78
CA MET A 114 6.62 4.63 3.51
C MET A 114 7.86 5.40 4.00
N ALA A 115 8.13 6.52 3.35
CA ALA A 115 9.31 7.35 3.56
C ALA A 115 9.27 8.05 4.93
N ASP A 116 8.08 8.47 5.37
CA ASP A 116 7.91 9.14 6.66
C ASP A 116 6.53 8.97 7.28
N GLY A 117 6.41 9.27 8.59
CA GLY A 117 5.16 9.25 9.32
C GLY A 117 4.73 7.88 9.84
N TRP A 118 3.42 7.65 9.88
CA TRP A 118 2.78 6.51 10.53
C TRP A 118 3.19 5.15 9.93
N LEU A 119 3.98 4.34 10.65
CA LEU A 119 4.56 3.08 10.14
C LEU A 119 5.68 3.28 9.12
N LYS A 120 6.46 4.36 9.25
CA LYS A 120 7.71 4.59 8.50
C LYS A 120 8.54 3.30 8.31
N GLY A 121 9.01 3.11 7.07
CA GLY A 121 9.77 1.93 6.64
C GLY A 121 8.91 0.73 6.25
N SER A 122 7.59 0.80 6.44
CA SER A 122 6.66 -0.25 5.98
C SER A 122 6.55 -0.28 4.47
N TRP A 123 6.28 -1.47 3.94
CA TRP A 123 5.97 -1.64 2.53
C TRP A 123 4.51 -1.24 2.27
N VAL A 124 4.29 -0.51 1.18
CA VAL A 124 2.98 -0.04 0.75
C VAL A 124 2.78 -0.41 -0.70
N GLU A 125 1.65 -1.05 -0.99
CA GLU A 125 1.19 -1.31 -2.35
C GLU A 125 -0.07 -0.48 -2.59
N ALA A 126 -0.11 0.23 -3.72
CA ALA A 126 -1.29 0.96 -4.16
C ALA A 126 -1.83 0.34 -5.45
N ASP A 127 -3.05 -0.20 -5.35
CA ASP A 127 -3.84 -0.63 -6.49
C ASP A 127 -5.00 0.34 -6.69
N GLY A 128 -5.25 0.72 -7.94
CA GLY A 128 -6.31 1.68 -8.23
C GLY A 128 -6.79 1.64 -9.67
N ARG A 129 -7.87 2.39 -9.90
CA ARG A 129 -8.51 2.57 -11.18
C ARG A 129 -8.59 4.06 -11.52
N LEU A 130 -8.27 4.36 -12.77
CA LEU A 130 -8.47 5.65 -13.39
C LEU A 130 -9.80 5.63 -14.14
N SER A 131 -10.66 6.62 -13.87
CA SER A 131 -11.93 6.82 -14.56
C SER A 131 -12.17 8.30 -14.78
N ASN A 132 -12.37 8.73 -16.02
CA ASN A 132 -12.51 10.15 -16.37
C ASN A 132 -11.36 11.04 -15.87
N GLY A 133 -10.15 10.48 -15.74
CA GLY A 133 -8.99 11.18 -15.20
C GLY A 133 -8.87 11.13 -13.67
N ASP A 134 -9.92 10.74 -12.96
CA ASP A 134 -9.92 10.62 -11.51
C ASP A 134 -9.36 9.28 -11.06
N LEU A 135 -8.66 9.27 -9.93
CA LEU A 135 -7.96 8.11 -9.40
C LEU A 135 -8.59 7.65 -8.08
N ALA A 136 -9.03 6.39 -8.03
CA ALA A 136 -9.58 5.77 -6.84
C ALA A 136 -9.01 4.37 -6.62
N GLY A 137 -8.85 3.94 -5.37
CA GLY A 137 -8.17 2.69 -5.09
C GLY A 137 -7.97 2.39 -3.62
N SER A 138 -6.99 1.54 -3.32
CA SER A 138 -6.61 1.21 -1.96
C SER A 138 -5.12 0.98 -1.79
N PHE A 139 -4.62 1.32 -0.61
CA PHE A 139 -3.33 0.89 -0.11
C PHE A 139 -3.46 -0.46 0.62
N ALA A 140 -2.51 -1.36 0.40
CA ALA A 140 -2.20 -2.47 1.29
C ALA A 140 -0.86 -2.19 1.97
N ILE A 141 -0.88 -2.07 3.30
CA ILE A 141 0.30 -1.70 4.10
C ILE A 141 0.76 -2.92 4.87
N THR A 142 1.98 -3.35 4.61
CA THR A 142 2.66 -4.43 5.32
C THR A 142 3.67 -3.81 6.28
N PRO A 143 3.41 -3.85 7.61
CA PRO A 143 4.29 -3.23 8.59
C PRO A 143 5.71 -3.75 8.48
N ALA A 144 6.70 -2.86 8.54
CA ALA A 144 8.08 -3.28 8.73
C ALA A 144 8.16 -4.09 10.02
N VAL A 145 8.59 -5.35 9.93
CA VAL A 145 8.84 -6.16 11.12
C VAL A 145 9.91 -5.43 11.91
N ALA A 146 9.57 -4.95 13.11
CA ALA A 146 10.50 -4.21 13.95
C ALA A 146 11.75 -5.09 14.17
N ARG A 147 12.85 -4.75 13.50
CA ARG A 147 14.17 -5.23 13.91
C ARG A 147 14.46 -4.51 15.22
N ARG A 148 14.13 -5.18 16.33
CA ARG A 148 14.62 -4.82 17.66
C ARG A 148 16.13 -5.04 17.74
#